data_AF-A0A1L9P1V4-F1
#
_entry.id   AF-A0A1L9P1V4-F1
#
_cell.length_a   1.000
_cell.length_b   1.000
_cell.length_c   1.000
_cell.angle_alpha   90.00
_cell.angle_beta   90.00
_cell.angle_gamma   90.00
#
_symmetry.space_group_name_H-M   'P 1'
#
loop_
_entity.id
_entity.type
_entity.pdbx_description
1 polymer ?
#
loop_
_entity_poly.entity_id
_entity_poly.type
_entity_poly.pdbx_seq_one_letter_code
_entity_poly.pdbx_strand_id
1 'polypeptide(L)'
;MKFAKLSLALVAVAGLAACEGGGRSPDKGTDFGTDKKDLSTLIAGIWVDPNGCDNWIIDDGFEGYLSARLDKYGKPVCSGAAPANVATGPWRGGATDLFAK
;
A
#
# COMPACT_ATOMS: atom_id res chain seq x y z
N MET A 1 -42.92 -5.01 6.37
CA MET A 1 -42.40 -4.76 5.00
C MET A 1 -41.79 -3.38 4.80
N LYS A 2 -42.36 -2.27 5.30
CA LYS A 2 -41.75 -0.94 5.18
C LYS A 2 -40.41 -0.81 5.93
N PHE A 3 -40.32 -1.34 7.15
CA PHE A 3 -39.08 -1.33 7.94
C PHE A 3 -37.94 -2.10 7.25
N ALA A 4 -38.21 -3.30 6.72
CA ALA A 4 -37.19 -4.09 6.00
C ALA A 4 -36.65 -3.38 4.74
N LYS A 5 -37.51 -2.67 4.00
CA LYS A 5 -37.09 -1.84 2.85
C LYS A 5 -36.22 -0.66 3.28
N LEU A 6 -36.54 -0.04 4.42
CA LEU A 6 -35.76 1.06 4.97
C LEU A 6 -34.38 0.59 5.47
N SER A 7 -34.34 -0.55 6.16
CA SER A 7 -33.08 -1.17 6.61
C SER A 7 -32.17 -1.52 5.43
N LEU A 8 -32.73 -2.11 4.38
CA LEU A 8 -31.96 -2.48 3.18
C LEU A 8 -31.42 -1.24 2.45
N ALA A 9 -32.21 -0.17 2.36
CA ALA A 9 -31.76 1.10 1.79
C ALA A 9 -30.62 1.74 2.59
N LEU A 10 -30.70 1.71 3.93
CA LEU A 10 -29.64 2.21 4.81
C LEU A 10 -28.33 1.42 4.66
N VAL A 11 -28.42 0.08 4.60
CA VAL A 11 -27.24 -0.78 4.39
C VAL A 11 -26.63 -0.52 3.01
N ALA A 12 -27.45 -0.34 1.97
CA ALA A 12 -26.95 -0.02 0.63
C ALA A 12 -26.22 1.32 0.59
N VAL A 13 -26.79 2.38 1.19
CA VAL A 13 -26.14 3.70 1.26
C VAL A 13 -24.85 3.66 2.06
N ALA A 14 -24.85 2.99 3.22
CA ALA A 14 -23.64 2.83 4.03
C ALA A 14 -22.55 2.01 3.30
N GLY A 15 -22.94 0.98 2.54
CA GLY A 15 -22.02 0.21 1.71
C GLY A 15 -21.39 1.03 0.57
N LEU A 16 -22.17 1.91 -0.07
CA LEU A 16 -21.64 2.79 -1.13
C LEU A 16 -20.70 3.88 -0.59
N ALA A 17 -20.93 4.39 0.62
CA ALA A 17 -20.07 5.40 1.23
C ALA A 17 -18.62 4.92 1.46
N ALA A 18 -18.39 3.60 1.56
CA ALA A 18 -17.04 3.03 1.66
C ALA A 18 -16.26 3.05 0.33
N CYS A 19 -16.93 3.27 -0.82
CA CYS A 19 -16.26 3.39 -2.11
C CYS A 19 -15.69 4.78 -2.36
N GLU A 20 -16.16 5.81 -1.65
CA GLU A 20 -15.61 7.15 -1.73
C GLU A 20 -14.34 7.20 -0.87
N GLY A 21 -13.21 6.81 -1.47
CA GLY A 21 -11.89 6.94 -0.85
C GLY A 21 -11.63 8.40 -0.49
N GLY A 22 -11.89 8.74 0.79
CA GLY A 22 -11.81 10.09 1.32
C GLY A 22 -10.53 10.79 0.89
N GLY A 23 -10.67 12.08 0.55
CA GLY A 23 -9.64 12.93 -0.05
C GLY A 23 -8.25 12.68 0.53
N ARG A 24 -7.46 11.87 -0.17
CA ARG A 24 -6.07 11.60 0.21
C ARG A 24 -5.25 12.85 -0.04
N SER A 25 -4.43 13.18 0.95
CA SER A 25 -3.44 14.24 0.79
C SER A 25 -2.62 14.02 -0.49
N PRO A 26 -2.22 15.11 -1.18
CA PRO A 26 -1.16 15.03 -2.17
C PRO A 26 0.13 14.44 -1.58
N ASP A 27 0.34 14.63 -0.26
CA ASP A 27 1.42 13.99 0.49
C ASP A 27 1.23 12.47 0.54
N LYS A 28 2.27 11.75 0.10
CA LYS A 28 2.33 10.29 0.04
C LYS A 28 3.24 9.69 1.12
N GLY A 29 3.76 10.52 2.02
CA GLY A 29 4.60 10.09 3.14
C GLY A 29 3.81 9.60 4.35
N THR A 30 2.49 9.77 4.38
CA THR A 30 1.65 9.34 5.50
C THR A 30 0.87 8.08 5.15
N ASP A 31 0.88 7.12 6.08
CA ASP A 31 0.03 5.95 6.02
C ASP A 31 -1.44 6.28 6.38
N PHE A 32 -2.36 5.61 5.69
CA PHE A 32 -3.80 5.83 5.82
C PHE A 32 -4.51 4.54 6.20
N GLY A 33 -4.96 4.46 7.44
CA GLY A 33 -5.73 3.31 7.88
C GLY A 33 -6.13 3.47 9.33
N THR A 34 -6.10 2.34 10.05
CA THR A 34 -6.35 2.30 11.49
C THR A 34 -5.09 2.68 12.29
N ASP A 35 -3.91 2.53 11.70
CA ASP A 35 -2.58 2.59 12.30
C ASP A 35 -1.68 3.68 11.67
N LYS A 36 -2.29 4.84 11.41
CA LYS A 36 -1.67 6.00 10.76
C LYS A 36 -0.32 6.36 11.38
N LYS A 37 0.75 6.21 10.59
CA LYS A 37 2.12 6.59 10.91
C LYS A 37 2.80 7.17 9.67
N ASP A 38 3.98 7.74 9.86
CA ASP A 38 4.79 8.21 8.74
C ASP A 38 5.52 7.03 8.09
N LEU A 39 5.56 6.96 6.76
CA LEU A 39 6.23 5.89 6.00
C LEU A 39 7.73 5.80 6.34
N SER A 40 8.36 6.87 6.85
CA SER A 40 9.74 6.83 7.31
C SER A 40 9.99 5.89 8.50
N THR A 41 8.92 5.48 9.20
CA THR A 41 9.00 4.49 10.29
C THR A 41 9.02 3.05 9.79
N LEU A 42 8.73 2.83 8.51
CA LEU A 42 8.68 1.52 7.86
C LEU A 42 9.99 1.24 7.12
N ILE A 43 10.26 -0.04 6.88
CA ILE A 43 11.46 -0.48 6.17
C ILE A 43 11.10 -0.93 4.75
N ALA A 44 11.68 -0.26 3.77
CA ALA A 44 11.52 -0.62 2.37
C ALA A 44 12.44 -1.80 1.98
N GLY A 45 11.88 -2.74 1.23
CA GLY A 45 12.64 -3.71 0.44
C GLY A 45 12.67 -3.32 -1.03
N ILE A 46 13.12 -4.26 -1.87
CA ILE A 46 13.16 -4.11 -3.32
C ILE A 46 12.24 -5.13 -3.97
N TRP A 47 11.31 -4.66 -4.80
CA TRP A 47 10.59 -5.49 -5.74
C TRP A 47 11.13 -5.28 -7.15
N VAL A 48 11.48 -6.37 -7.83
CA VAL A 48 11.95 -6.33 -9.21
C VAL A 48 10.78 -6.56 -10.15
N ASP A 49 10.50 -5.59 -11.02
CA ASP A 49 9.39 -5.66 -11.97
C ASP A 49 9.65 -6.69 -13.10
N PRO A 50 8.68 -6.96 -13.99
CA PRO A 50 8.89 -7.87 -15.13
C PRO A 50 10.00 -7.44 -16.09
N ASN A 51 10.38 -6.16 -16.10
CA ASN A 51 11.46 -5.63 -16.93
C ASN A 51 12.84 -5.79 -16.27
N GLY A 52 12.89 -6.27 -15.02
CA GLY A 52 14.12 -6.44 -14.25
C GLY A 52 14.55 -5.20 -13.45
N CYS A 53 13.67 -4.21 -13.31
CA CYS A 53 13.99 -2.94 -12.65
C CYS A 53 13.38 -2.84 -11.25
N ASP A 54 14.11 -2.15 -10.38
CA ASP A 54 13.87 -2.07 -8.96
C ASP A 54 12.77 -1.06 -8.62
N ASN A 55 11.94 -1.45 -7.67
CA ASN A 55 10.97 -0.59 -7.02
C ASN A 55 11.16 -0.71 -5.51
N TRP A 56 11.08 0.41 -4.80
CA TRP A 56 10.89 0.38 -3.36
C TRP A 56 9.51 -0.18 -3.06
N ILE A 57 9.46 -1.17 -2.19
CA ILE A 57 8.21 -1.78 -1.74
C ILE A 57 8.18 -1.83 -0.22
N ILE A 58 7.03 -1.45 0.33
CA ILE A 58 6.69 -1.59 1.75
C ILE A 58 5.33 -2.28 1.81
N ASP A 59 5.21 -3.24 2.71
CA ASP A 59 3.94 -3.85 3.11
C ASP A 59 3.73 -3.58 4.59
N ASP A 60 2.72 -2.78 4.92
CA ASP A 60 2.31 -2.46 6.30
C ASP A 60 1.27 -3.46 6.84
N GLY A 61 0.93 -4.50 6.04
CA GLY A 61 0.01 -5.57 6.39
C GLY A 61 -1.31 -5.47 5.64
N PHE A 62 -2.03 -4.35 5.77
CA PHE A 62 -3.27 -4.10 5.00
C PHE A 62 -3.03 -3.15 3.82
N GLU A 63 -2.08 -2.22 3.97
CA GLU A 63 -1.66 -1.25 2.97
C GLU A 63 -0.30 -1.62 2.36
N GLY A 64 -0.18 -1.44 1.04
CA GLY A 64 1.06 -1.60 0.29
C GLY A 64 1.50 -0.30 -0.36
N TYR A 65 2.78 0.03 -0.23
CA TYR A 65 3.40 1.21 -0.83
C TYR A 65 4.45 0.79 -1.84
N LEU A 66 4.44 1.45 -3.00
CA LEU A 66 5.38 1.17 -4.07
C LEU A 66 5.81 2.45 -4.76
N SER A 67 7.11 2.60 -4.97
CA SER A 67 7.66 3.68 -5.80
C SER A 67 8.83 3.18 -6.63
N ALA A 68 8.96 3.71 -7.85
CA ALA A 68 10.10 3.36 -8.71
C ALA A 68 11.40 3.80 -8.04
N ARG A 69 12.40 2.90 -8.00
CA ARG A 69 13.74 3.26 -7.56
C ARG A 69 14.46 3.91 -8.72
N LEU A 70 14.66 5.22 -8.62
CA LEU A 70 15.31 6.01 -9.66
C LEU A 70 16.75 6.35 -9.27
N ASP A 71 17.61 6.46 -10.29
CA ASP A 71 18.93 7.06 -10.13
C ASP A 71 18.82 8.59 -10.04
N LYS A 72 19.98 9.24 -9.83
CA LYS A 72 20.06 10.71 -9.74
C LYS A 72 19.65 11.45 -11.03
N TYR A 73 19.46 10.75 -12.13
CA TYR A 73 19.02 11.28 -13.42
C TYR A 73 17.56 10.95 -13.72
N GLY A 74 16.84 10.30 -12.79
CA GLY A 74 15.46 9.89 -12.97
C GLY A 74 15.29 8.63 -13.82
N LYS A 75 16.34 7.86 -14.09
CA LYS A 75 16.23 6.57 -14.79
C LYS A 75 15.95 5.44 -13.80
N PRO A 76 15.17 4.42 -14.19
CA PRO A 76 14.99 3.23 -13.35
C PRO A 76 16.32 2.56 -13.04
N VAL A 77 16.50 2.18 -11.78
CA VAL A 77 17.61 1.33 -11.36
C VAL A 77 17.22 -0.12 -11.62
N CYS A 78 18.08 -0.90 -12.26
CA CYS A 78 17.86 -2.32 -12.52
C CYS A 78 19.07 -3.08 -11.98
N SER A 79 19.07 -3.32 -10.66
CA SER A 79 20.29 -3.73 -9.94
C SER A 79 20.51 -5.24 -9.90
N GLY A 80 19.50 -6.04 -10.25
CA GLY A 80 19.55 -7.49 -10.10
C GLY A 80 19.44 -7.97 -8.65
N ALA A 81 18.83 -7.17 -7.77
CA ALA A 81 18.64 -7.53 -6.35
C ALA A 81 17.83 -8.83 -6.14
N ALA A 82 16.98 -9.20 -7.11
CA ALA A 82 16.20 -10.44 -7.13
C ALA A 82 15.80 -10.80 -8.58
N PRO A 83 15.28 -12.01 -8.83
CA PRO A 83 14.62 -12.35 -10.10
C PRO A 83 13.41 -11.45 -10.37
N ALA A 84 12.99 -11.36 -11.64
CA ALA A 84 11.78 -10.64 -12.01
C ALA A 84 10.55 -11.17 -11.25
N ASN A 85 9.68 -10.25 -10.82
CA ASN A 85 8.49 -10.47 -10.00
C ASN A 85 8.76 -10.91 -8.55
N VAL A 86 9.98 -10.73 -8.03
CA VAL A 86 10.32 -11.10 -6.66
C VAL A 86 10.58 -9.86 -5.81
N ALA A 87 10.04 -9.86 -4.58
CA ALA A 87 10.37 -8.90 -3.54
C ALA A 87 11.46 -9.48 -2.60
N THR A 88 12.45 -8.66 -2.26
CA THR A 88 13.60 -9.02 -1.42
C THR A 88 13.88 -7.94 -0.37
N GLY A 89 14.59 -8.32 0.70
CA GLY A 89 14.85 -7.46 1.84
C GLY A 89 13.70 -7.41 2.86
N PRO A 90 13.82 -6.56 3.89
CA PRO A 90 12.86 -6.48 5.00
C PRO A 90 11.63 -5.61 4.66
N TRP A 91 10.95 -5.88 3.54
CA TRP A 91 9.82 -5.08 3.04
C TRP A 91 8.58 -5.06 3.95
N ARG A 92 8.52 -5.93 4.97
CA ARG A 92 7.51 -5.92 6.05
C ARG A 92 8.02 -5.35 7.37
N GLY A 93 9.20 -4.73 7.38
CA GLY A 93 9.80 -4.20 8.60
C GLY A 93 9.01 -3.02 9.14
N GLY A 94 8.53 -3.13 10.38
CA GLY A 94 7.70 -2.08 11.02
C GLY A 94 6.20 -2.18 10.69
N ALA A 95 5.78 -3.24 10.00
CA ALA A 95 4.39 -3.49 9.63
C ALA A 95 3.47 -3.60 10.85
N THR A 96 2.22 -3.19 10.69
CA THR A 96 1.18 -3.42 11.70
C THR A 96 0.63 -4.83 11.56
N ASP A 97 1.24 -5.72 12.33
CA ASP A 97 0.90 -7.14 12.30
C ASP A 97 -0.37 -7.44 13.12
N LEU A 98 -1.54 -7.16 12.55
CA LEU A 98 -2.77 -7.85 12.93
C LEU A 98 -2.84 -9.27 12.31
N PHE A 99 -1.98 -9.56 11.31
CA PHE A 99 -1.98 -10.84 10.58
C PHE A 99 -0.61 -11.44 10.29
N ALA A 100 0.54 -10.85 10.67
CA ALA A 100 1.79 -11.61 10.63
C ALA A 100 1.85 -12.55 11.84
N LYS A 101 1.48 -13.79 11.57
CA LYS A 101 2.04 -14.94 12.26
C LYS A 101 3.08 -15.59 11.35
#